data_AF-G8S7M9-F1
#
_entry.id   AF-G8S7M9-F1
#
_cell.length_a   1.000
_cell.length_b   1.000
_cell.length_c   1.000
_cell.angle_alpha   90.00
_cell.angle_beta   90.00
_cell.angle_gamma   90.00
#
_symmetry.space_group_name_H-M   'P 1'
#
loop_
_entity.id
_entity.type
_entity.pdbx_description
1 polymer ?
#
loop_
_entity_poly.entity_id
_entity_poly.type
_entity_poly.pdbx_seq_one_letter_code
_entity_poly.pdbx_strand_id
1 'polypeptide(L)'
;MSLGVTGVLGRIAELQEQLGLNPPQATVDPTASSGDKFASALARATGAGQAPGAASGPSGNDVVAAAKKYLGTPYVFGGTDPSKGLDCSGLVRQVYEDLGIKLPRNSWQQATAGRPVASLSDARPGDVLAFGSPVHHVGIYLGDNKMIAAPKPGDHVKIESVYEKPSGIRRIIDDVPAAAVQDMSSLRPAGLRGSVAGGSLAGVPYADLFLKAGARYDVSPKLLAAVAKVESGYNPKAVSKVGAQGLMQLMPGTAKGLGVDDAFDPEQAVNGAAKMLKGLLNEFKSVPLALAAYNAGGGAVHRYGGIPPFSETQAYVPKVQKALAALGG
;
A
#
# COMPACT_ATOMS: atom_id res chain seq x y z
N MET A 1 -47.67 -7.77 59.01
CA MET A 1 -47.56 -6.30 58.97
C MET A 1 -46.14 -5.97 58.55
N SER A 2 -45.95 -5.70 57.26
CA SER A 2 -44.65 -5.44 56.62
C SER A 2 -44.48 -3.93 56.50
N LEU A 3 -43.43 -3.37 57.11
CA LEU A 3 -43.04 -1.98 56.90
C LEU A 3 -42.36 -1.89 55.53
N GLY A 4 -43.19 -1.63 54.51
CA GLY A 4 -42.78 -1.49 53.12
C GLY A 4 -41.99 -0.20 52.86
N VAL A 5 -41.28 -0.22 51.73
CA VAL A 5 -40.40 0.80 51.16
C VAL A 5 -40.99 2.23 51.13
N THR A 6 -42.31 2.37 51.23
CA THR A 6 -43.04 3.64 51.32
C THR A 6 -42.66 4.49 52.54
N GLY A 7 -42.27 3.86 53.67
CA GLY A 7 -41.83 4.59 54.87
C GLY A 7 -40.42 5.19 54.77
N VAL A 8 -39.58 4.68 53.86
CA VAL A 8 -38.22 5.19 53.62
C VAL A 8 -38.24 6.37 52.64
N LEU A 9 -39.18 6.37 51.69
CA LEU A 9 -39.36 7.47 50.73
C LEU A 9 -39.92 8.74 51.39
N GLY A 10 -40.77 8.61 52.42
CA GLY A 10 -41.28 9.76 53.18
C GLY A 10 -40.18 10.52 53.93
N ARG A 11 -39.21 9.81 54.51
CA ARG A 11 -38.07 10.43 55.23
C ARG A 11 -37.07 11.15 54.32
N ILE A 12 -37.02 10.81 53.02
CA ILE A 12 -36.14 11.46 52.04
C ILE A 12 -36.74 12.80 51.58
N ALA A 13 -38.07 12.89 51.45
CA ALA A 13 -38.75 14.13 51.10
C ALA A 13 -38.66 15.18 52.22
N GLU A 14 -38.78 14.77 53.48
CA GLU A 14 -38.71 15.65 54.66
C GLU A 14 -37.29 16.23 54.88
N LEU A 15 -36.24 15.48 54.49
CA LEU A 15 -34.84 15.93 54.53
C LEU A 15 -34.48 16.90 53.39
N GLN A 16 -35.23 16.89 52.28
CA GLN A 16 -35.00 17.80 51.14
C GLN A 16 -35.64 19.17 51.38
N GLU A 17 -36.73 19.26 52.13
CA GLU A 17 -37.40 20.52 52.47
C GLU A 17 -36.62 21.34 53.52
N GLN A 18 -35.91 20.67 54.46
CA GLN A 18 -35.05 21.34 55.44
C GLN A 18 -33.74 21.92 54.87
N LEU A 19 -33.34 21.53 53.65
CA LEU A 19 -32.05 21.90 53.05
C LEU A 19 -32.14 23.00 51.97
N GLY A 20 -33.33 23.50 51.64
CA GLY A 20 -33.51 24.70 50.80
C GLY A 20 -32.97 24.60 49.36
N LEU A 21 -32.84 23.40 48.80
CA LEU A 21 -32.30 23.20 47.45
C LEU A 21 -33.41 23.00 46.41
N ASN A 22 -34.10 24.08 46.05
CA ASN A 22 -34.93 24.14 44.84
C ASN A 22 -34.24 24.98 43.76
N PRO A 23 -33.66 24.39 42.70
CA PRO A 23 -33.38 25.11 41.46
C PRO A 23 -34.65 25.26 40.60
N PRO A 24 -34.72 26.28 39.73
CA PRO A 24 -35.91 26.63 38.97
C PRO A 24 -36.30 25.56 37.94
N GLN A 25 -37.61 25.34 37.79
CA GLN A 25 -38.20 24.53 36.74
C GLN A 25 -37.85 25.07 35.36
N ALA A 26 -37.20 24.24 34.54
CA ALA A 26 -37.20 24.35 33.09
C ALA A 26 -37.85 23.08 32.52
N THR A 27 -38.83 23.31 31.66
CA THR A 27 -39.71 22.34 31.00
C THR A 27 -38.95 21.26 30.24
N VAL A 28 -39.35 19.99 30.44
CA VAL A 28 -38.79 18.83 29.74
C VAL A 28 -39.68 18.40 28.57
N ASP A 29 -39.11 18.38 27.36
CA ASP A 29 -39.61 17.61 26.22
C ASP A 29 -39.15 16.13 26.35
N PRO A 30 -40.02 15.11 26.18
CA PRO A 30 -39.71 13.74 26.59
C PRO A 30 -39.18 12.83 25.46
N THR A 31 -38.38 13.33 24.51
CA THR A 31 -37.89 12.49 23.38
C THR A 31 -36.40 12.66 23.05
N ALA A 32 -35.52 12.51 24.05
CA ALA A 32 -34.10 12.26 23.77
C ALA A 32 -33.44 11.45 24.89
N SER A 33 -32.89 10.30 24.51
CA SER A 33 -32.02 9.45 25.35
C SER A 33 -30.87 10.27 25.93
N SER A 34 -30.56 10.01 27.20
CA SER A 34 -29.45 10.62 27.96
C SER A 34 -28.07 10.43 27.32
N GLY A 35 -27.93 9.54 26.34
CA GLY A 35 -26.71 9.34 25.56
C GLY A 35 -26.34 10.52 24.66
N ASP A 36 -27.32 11.17 24.01
CA ASP A 36 -27.04 12.22 23.01
C ASP A 36 -26.60 13.54 23.67
N LYS A 37 -27.10 13.79 24.88
CA LYS A 37 -26.72 14.95 25.69
C LYS A 37 -25.33 14.77 26.31
N PHE A 38 -24.96 13.54 26.69
CA PHE A 38 -23.60 13.24 27.16
C PHE A 38 -22.58 13.34 26.01
N ALA A 39 -22.91 12.81 24.83
CA ALA A 39 -22.07 12.94 23.64
C ALA A 39 -21.88 14.42 23.22
N SER A 40 -22.95 15.22 23.28
CA SER A 40 -22.89 16.65 22.97
C SER A 40 -22.13 17.47 24.02
N ALA A 41 -22.21 17.09 25.30
CA ALA A 41 -21.44 17.71 26.38
C ALA A 41 -19.95 17.32 26.32
N LEU A 42 -19.65 16.05 26.00
CA LEU A 42 -18.30 15.56 25.79
C LEU A 42 -17.64 16.25 24.59
N ALA A 43 -18.34 16.40 23.46
CA ALA A 43 -17.86 17.11 22.28
C ALA A 43 -17.53 18.59 22.55
N ARG A 44 -18.30 19.24 23.44
CA ARG A 44 -18.04 20.62 23.89
C ARG A 44 -16.90 20.70 24.91
N ALA A 45 -16.76 19.69 25.78
CA ALA A 45 -15.71 19.63 26.80
C ALA A 45 -14.34 19.23 26.25
N THR A 46 -14.27 18.49 25.14
CA THR A 46 -13.01 18.09 24.49
C THR A 46 -12.43 19.13 23.54
N GLY A 47 -13.03 20.33 23.46
CA GLY A 47 -12.49 21.39 22.60
C GLY A 47 -12.37 20.97 21.14
N ALA A 48 -13.35 20.24 20.60
CA ALA A 48 -13.49 20.06 19.16
C ALA A 48 -13.99 21.37 18.53
N GLY A 49 -13.21 22.44 18.72
CA GLY A 49 -13.24 23.60 17.86
C GLY A 49 -12.92 23.11 16.46
N GLN A 50 -13.84 23.39 15.55
CA GLN A 50 -13.76 23.09 14.13
C GLN A 50 -12.41 23.59 13.59
N ALA A 51 -11.48 22.66 13.38
CA ALA A 51 -10.26 22.96 12.67
C ALA A 51 -10.63 23.29 11.20
N PRO A 52 -9.97 24.27 10.56
CA PRO A 52 -10.17 24.54 9.14
C PRO A 52 -9.90 23.25 8.36
N GLY A 53 -10.78 22.91 7.43
CA GLY A 53 -10.83 21.62 6.75
C GLY A 53 -9.46 21.14 6.27
N ALA A 54 -9.00 20.02 6.83
CA ALA A 54 -7.97 19.22 6.20
C ALA A 54 -8.47 18.87 4.80
N ALA A 55 -7.76 19.33 3.77
CA ALA A 55 -8.08 19.01 2.40
C ALA A 55 -8.16 17.48 2.25
N SER A 56 -9.36 16.97 1.96
CA SER A 56 -9.54 15.61 1.50
C SER A 56 -8.60 15.38 0.32
N GLY A 57 -7.82 14.30 0.33
CA GLY A 57 -6.96 13.94 -0.80
C GLY A 57 -7.77 13.77 -2.10
N PRO A 58 -7.08 13.71 -3.26
CA PRO A 58 -7.75 13.50 -4.55
C PRO A 58 -8.61 12.24 -4.51
N SER A 59 -9.78 12.29 -5.16
CA SER A 59 -10.78 11.22 -5.24
C SER A 59 -10.71 10.44 -6.55
N GLY A 60 -11.40 9.30 -6.63
CA GLY A 60 -11.55 8.55 -7.88
C GLY A 60 -12.15 9.38 -9.04
N ASN A 61 -13.04 10.32 -8.74
CA ASN A 61 -13.61 11.23 -9.74
C ASN A 61 -12.58 12.25 -10.25
N ASP A 62 -11.64 12.67 -9.41
CA ASP A 62 -10.54 13.54 -9.82
C ASP A 62 -9.60 12.82 -10.79
N VAL A 63 -9.39 11.51 -10.61
CA VAL A 63 -8.66 10.66 -11.58
C VAL A 63 -9.36 10.65 -12.92
N VAL A 64 -10.68 10.46 -12.96
CA VAL A 64 -11.44 10.47 -14.21
C VAL A 64 -11.39 11.85 -14.88
N ALA A 65 -11.52 12.93 -14.11
CA ALA A 65 -11.42 14.29 -14.63
C ALA A 65 -10.02 14.58 -15.20
N ALA A 66 -8.96 14.14 -14.53
CA ALA A 66 -7.59 14.25 -15.01
C ALA A 66 -7.37 13.40 -16.29
N ALA A 67 -7.89 12.17 -16.33
CA ALA A 67 -7.78 11.30 -17.49
C ALA A 67 -8.40 11.90 -18.75
N LYS A 68 -9.56 12.55 -18.62
CA LYS A 68 -10.27 13.18 -19.75
C LYS A 68 -9.46 14.28 -20.44
N LYS A 69 -8.47 14.89 -19.76
CA LYS A 69 -7.59 15.90 -20.37
C LYS A 69 -6.74 15.34 -21.51
N TYR A 70 -6.50 14.02 -21.51
CA TYR A 70 -5.67 13.34 -22.49
C TYR A 70 -6.45 12.74 -23.66
N LEU A 71 -7.78 12.94 -23.72
CA LEU A 71 -8.58 12.45 -24.85
C LEU A 71 -8.06 13.01 -26.18
N GLY A 72 -7.88 12.13 -27.16
CA GLY A 72 -7.33 12.47 -28.46
C GLY A 72 -5.80 12.41 -28.55
N THR A 73 -5.07 12.27 -27.43
CA THR A 73 -3.60 12.13 -27.47
C THR A 73 -3.22 10.88 -28.28
N PRO A 74 -2.33 10.99 -29.29
CA PRO A 74 -1.93 9.85 -30.10
C PRO A 74 -1.26 8.75 -29.27
N TYR A 75 -1.51 7.49 -29.63
CA TYR A 75 -0.77 6.38 -29.05
C TYR A 75 0.66 6.35 -29.58
N VAL A 76 1.63 6.30 -28.67
CA VAL A 76 3.05 6.03 -29.01
C VAL A 76 3.56 4.95 -28.08
N PHE A 77 4.05 3.84 -28.62
CA PHE A 77 4.63 2.75 -27.83
C PHE A 77 5.84 3.27 -27.03
N GLY A 78 5.86 3.08 -25.71
CA GLY A 78 6.90 3.65 -24.86
C GLY A 78 6.68 5.14 -24.53
N GLY A 79 5.63 5.78 -25.05
CA GLY A 79 5.35 7.20 -24.88
C GLY A 79 5.06 7.61 -23.44
N THR A 80 5.69 8.71 -23.01
CA THR A 80 5.54 9.31 -21.66
C THR A 80 5.31 10.81 -21.69
N ASP A 81 5.21 11.39 -22.88
CA ASP A 81 5.13 12.83 -23.09
C ASP A 81 3.78 13.11 -23.78
N PRO A 82 2.79 13.68 -23.08
CA PRO A 82 1.46 13.91 -23.64
C PRO A 82 1.43 14.74 -24.92
N SER A 83 2.45 15.58 -25.14
CA SER A 83 2.57 16.40 -26.35
C SER A 83 3.03 15.59 -27.58
N LYS A 84 3.69 14.45 -27.36
CA LYS A 84 4.23 13.57 -28.41
C LYS A 84 3.44 12.28 -28.56
N GLY A 85 2.72 11.88 -27.51
CA GLY A 85 1.92 10.67 -27.46
C GLY A 85 2.22 9.82 -26.23
N LEU A 86 1.24 8.99 -25.87
CA LEU A 86 1.25 8.16 -24.66
C LEU A 86 0.99 6.69 -25.02
N ASP A 87 1.62 5.75 -24.32
CA ASP A 87 1.12 4.37 -24.28
C ASP A 87 0.15 4.14 -23.11
N CYS A 88 -0.44 2.95 -23.02
CA CYS A 88 -1.44 2.63 -21.99
C CYS A 88 -0.95 2.92 -20.57
N SER A 89 0.26 2.47 -20.24
CA SER A 89 0.87 2.69 -18.93
C SER A 89 1.42 4.10 -18.73
N GLY A 90 1.84 4.77 -19.81
CA GLY A 90 2.21 6.18 -19.82
C GLY A 90 1.03 7.08 -19.47
N LEU A 91 -0.14 6.81 -20.06
CA LEU A 91 -1.41 7.48 -19.74
C LEU A 91 -1.78 7.30 -18.27
N VAL A 92 -1.88 6.05 -17.79
CA VAL A 92 -2.24 5.77 -16.39
C VAL A 92 -1.27 6.47 -15.44
N ARG A 93 0.04 6.39 -15.69
CA ARG A 93 1.03 7.08 -14.86
C ARG A 93 0.81 8.59 -14.85
N GLN A 94 0.64 9.20 -16.02
CA GLN A 94 0.49 10.65 -16.15
C GLN A 94 -0.74 11.17 -15.40
N VAL A 95 -1.88 10.49 -15.53
CA VAL A 95 -3.13 10.89 -14.86
C VAL A 95 -2.99 10.92 -13.34
N TYR A 96 -2.34 9.89 -12.78
CA TYR A 96 -2.11 9.83 -11.35
C TYR A 96 -1.02 10.84 -10.91
N GLU A 97 -0.02 11.09 -11.75
CA GLU A 97 1.03 12.08 -11.50
C GLU A 97 0.48 13.51 -11.45
N ASP A 98 -0.52 13.85 -12.29
CA ASP A 98 -1.24 15.13 -12.24
C ASP A 98 -1.95 15.37 -10.89
N LEU A 99 -2.24 14.29 -10.16
CA LEU A 99 -2.83 14.30 -8.81
C LEU A 99 -1.79 14.11 -7.70
N GLY A 100 -0.50 14.15 -8.05
CA GLY A 100 0.61 13.97 -7.11
C GLY A 100 0.91 12.52 -6.73
N ILE A 101 0.30 11.53 -7.42
CA ILE A 101 0.43 10.11 -7.12
C ILE A 101 1.38 9.45 -8.12
N LYS A 102 2.50 8.92 -7.64
CA LYS A 102 3.49 8.27 -8.49
C LYS A 102 3.16 6.80 -8.72
N LEU A 103 2.84 6.45 -9.96
CA LEU A 103 2.68 5.05 -10.39
C LEU A 103 3.92 4.53 -11.13
N PRO A 104 4.18 3.20 -11.10
CA PRO A 104 5.23 2.59 -11.91
C PRO A 104 5.01 2.85 -13.40
N ARG A 105 6.09 2.87 -14.19
CA ARG A 105 6.01 3.09 -15.65
C ARG A 105 5.38 1.92 -16.41
N ASN A 106 5.49 0.70 -15.89
CA ASN A 106 5.12 -0.51 -16.62
C ASN A 106 3.72 -1.00 -16.24
N SER A 107 2.93 -1.41 -17.23
CA SER A 107 1.57 -1.92 -17.09
C SER A 107 1.45 -3.08 -16.08
N TRP A 108 2.37 -4.04 -16.09
CA TRP A 108 2.39 -5.16 -15.15
C TRP A 108 2.67 -4.73 -13.70
N GLN A 109 3.49 -3.69 -13.49
CA GLN A 109 3.70 -3.13 -12.16
C GLN A 109 2.48 -2.32 -11.70
N GLN A 110 1.86 -1.55 -12.60
CA GLN A 110 0.61 -0.83 -12.31
C GLN A 110 -0.54 -1.80 -11.95
N ALA A 111 -0.59 -2.95 -12.62
CA ALA A 111 -1.51 -4.05 -12.33
C ALA A 111 -1.27 -4.73 -10.96
N THR A 112 -0.29 -4.26 -10.18
CA THR A 112 -0.03 -4.68 -8.79
C THR A 112 -0.03 -3.51 -7.81
N ALA A 113 -0.19 -2.27 -8.28
CA ALA A 113 -0.21 -1.07 -7.46
C ALA A 113 -1.54 -0.94 -6.70
N GLY A 114 -1.55 -0.22 -5.59
CA GLY A 114 -2.75 -0.04 -4.77
C GLY A 114 -3.35 -1.35 -4.26
N ARG A 115 -4.62 -1.32 -3.87
CA ARG A 115 -5.33 -2.51 -3.38
C ARG A 115 -6.06 -3.25 -4.50
N PRO A 116 -6.14 -4.58 -4.45
CA PRO A 116 -6.99 -5.34 -5.38
C PRO A 116 -8.46 -4.99 -5.18
N VAL A 117 -9.19 -4.95 -6.28
CA VAL A 117 -10.65 -4.91 -6.31
C VAL A 117 -11.14 -6.23 -6.90
N ALA A 118 -12.06 -6.89 -6.20
CA ALA A 118 -12.41 -8.29 -6.47
C ALA A 118 -13.09 -8.50 -7.83
N SER A 119 -13.84 -7.51 -8.29
CA SER A 119 -14.64 -7.62 -9.51
C SER A 119 -14.92 -6.25 -10.14
N LEU A 120 -15.40 -6.25 -11.39
CA LEU A 120 -15.81 -5.02 -12.07
C LEU A 120 -17.03 -4.36 -11.40
N SER A 121 -17.89 -5.13 -10.71
CA SER A 121 -19.00 -4.58 -9.91
C SER A 121 -18.53 -3.86 -8.65
N ASP A 122 -17.36 -4.21 -8.11
CA ASP A 122 -16.74 -3.50 -6.98
C ASP A 122 -15.87 -2.33 -7.43
N ALA A 123 -15.62 -2.23 -8.75
CA ALA A 123 -14.79 -1.20 -9.34
C ALA A 123 -15.47 0.17 -9.25
N ARG A 124 -14.66 1.19 -8.99
CA ARG A 124 -15.08 2.58 -8.85
C ARG A 124 -14.35 3.44 -9.90
N PRO A 125 -14.94 4.58 -10.27
CA PRO A 125 -14.25 5.58 -11.08
C PRO A 125 -12.83 5.84 -10.55
N GLY A 126 -11.85 5.80 -11.45
CA GLY A 126 -10.44 5.94 -11.13
C GLY A 126 -9.68 4.62 -10.98
N ASP A 127 -10.33 3.49 -10.68
CA ASP A 127 -9.65 2.20 -10.56
C ASP A 127 -8.90 1.83 -11.86
N VAL A 128 -7.70 1.27 -11.74
CA VAL A 128 -6.90 0.81 -12.88
C VAL A 128 -7.31 -0.61 -13.24
N LEU A 129 -7.75 -0.80 -14.48
CA LEU A 129 -8.04 -2.10 -15.08
C LEU A 129 -6.79 -2.62 -15.78
N ALA A 130 -6.44 -3.88 -15.57
CA ALA A 130 -5.33 -4.57 -16.22
C ALA A 130 -5.85 -5.73 -17.08
N PHE A 131 -5.23 -5.94 -18.25
CA PHE A 131 -5.67 -6.91 -19.24
C PHE A 131 -4.50 -7.79 -19.73
N GLY A 132 -4.80 -9.06 -19.97
CA GLY A 132 -3.85 -10.08 -20.39
C GLY A 132 -3.02 -10.72 -19.26
N SER A 133 -2.33 -11.81 -19.60
CA SER A 133 -1.34 -12.50 -18.76
C SER A 133 -0.20 -13.03 -19.63
N PRO A 134 1.00 -12.40 -19.64
CA PRO A 134 1.38 -11.21 -18.87
C PRO A 134 0.58 -9.96 -19.27
N VAL A 135 0.44 -9.01 -18.34
CA VAL A 135 -0.34 -7.78 -18.56
C VAL A 135 0.29 -6.96 -19.68
N HIS A 136 -0.43 -6.80 -20.79
CA HIS A 136 0.01 -6.01 -21.95
C HIS A 136 -0.78 -4.70 -22.10
N HIS A 137 -1.91 -4.55 -21.42
CA HIS A 137 -2.74 -3.36 -21.51
C HIS A 137 -3.35 -2.96 -20.17
N VAL A 138 -3.51 -1.65 -19.96
CA VAL A 138 -4.12 -1.06 -18.77
C VAL A 138 -4.99 0.14 -19.16
N GLY A 139 -6.03 0.40 -18.38
CA GLY A 139 -6.95 1.52 -18.55
C GLY A 139 -7.48 2.03 -17.22
N ILE A 140 -8.09 3.21 -17.21
CA ILE A 140 -8.72 3.80 -16.00
C ILE A 140 -10.23 3.61 -16.13
N TYR A 141 -10.86 3.04 -15.11
CA TYR A 141 -12.30 2.81 -15.07
C TYR A 141 -13.07 4.12 -14.85
N LEU A 142 -14.18 4.31 -15.57
CA LEU A 142 -15.05 5.50 -15.44
C LEU A 142 -16.36 5.20 -14.71
N GLY A 143 -16.67 3.93 -14.45
CA GLY A 143 -18.04 3.50 -14.18
C GLY A 143 -18.77 3.05 -15.45
N ASP A 144 -19.99 2.53 -15.29
CA ASP A 144 -20.89 2.15 -16.38
C ASP A 144 -20.27 1.26 -17.46
N ASN A 145 -19.39 0.33 -17.06
CA ASN A 145 -18.65 -0.54 -17.97
C ASN A 145 -17.81 0.22 -19.02
N LYS A 146 -17.34 1.43 -18.70
CA LYS A 146 -16.49 2.26 -19.55
C LYS A 146 -15.11 2.46 -18.94
N MET A 147 -14.11 2.58 -19.79
CA MET A 147 -12.75 2.93 -19.42
C MET A 147 -12.15 3.94 -20.39
N ILE A 148 -11.15 4.68 -19.93
CA ILE A 148 -10.28 5.51 -20.77
C ILE A 148 -8.92 4.85 -20.84
N ALA A 149 -8.44 4.65 -22.07
CA ALA A 149 -7.20 3.96 -22.31
C ALA A 149 -6.52 4.49 -23.58
N ALA A 150 -5.21 4.28 -23.68
CA ALA A 150 -4.45 4.39 -24.92
C ALA A 150 -4.28 2.96 -25.48
N PRO A 151 -5.11 2.51 -26.44
CA PRO A 151 -5.28 1.09 -26.71
C PRO A 151 -4.11 0.47 -27.48
N LYS A 152 -3.68 1.08 -28.59
CA LYS A 152 -2.71 0.48 -29.51
C LYS A 152 -2.10 1.48 -30.51
N PRO A 153 -0.98 1.13 -31.17
CA PRO A 153 -0.42 1.92 -32.27
C PRO A 153 -1.45 2.22 -33.36
N GLY A 154 -1.40 3.45 -33.88
CA GLY A 154 -2.36 3.94 -34.89
C GLY A 154 -3.70 4.41 -34.33
N ASP A 155 -3.87 4.38 -33.00
CA ASP A 155 -5.05 4.87 -32.30
C ASP A 155 -4.69 6.05 -31.38
N HIS A 156 -5.65 6.51 -30.57
CA HIS A 156 -5.49 7.61 -29.61
C HIS A 156 -6.15 7.27 -28.27
N VAL A 157 -5.83 8.05 -27.24
CA VAL A 157 -6.51 7.99 -25.95
C VAL A 157 -8.00 8.27 -26.14
N LYS A 158 -8.85 7.32 -25.77
CA LYS A 158 -10.30 7.41 -25.96
C LYS A 158 -11.07 6.73 -24.84
N ILE A 159 -12.35 7.07 -24.72
CA ILE A 159 -13.29 6.32 -23.90
C ILE A 159 -13.82 5.15 -24.73
N GLU A 160 -13.76 3.97 -24.16
CA GLU A 160 -14.31 2.76 -24.76
C GLU A 160 -15.00 1.89 -23.71
N SER A 161 -15.77 0.91 -24.17
CA SER A 161 -16.34 -0.11 -23.28
C SER A 161 -15.23 -0.99 -22.73
N VAL A 162 -15.37 -1.46 -21.49
CA VAL A 162 -14.58 -2.58 -20.97
C VAL A 162 -14.98 -3.81 -21.78
N TYR A 163 -14.13 -4.16 -22.76
CA TYR A 163 -14.44 -5.13 -23.83
C TYR A 163 -14.19 -6.58 -23.45
N GLU A 164 -13.41 -6.82 -22.40
CA GLU A 164 -13.14 -8.15 -21.86
C GLU A 164 -12.98 -8.09 -20.34
N LYS A 165 -12.95 -9.26 -19.69
CA LYS A 165 -12.76 -9.33 -18.24
C LYS A 165 -11.33 -8.90 -17.87
N PRO A 166 -11.13 -7.88 -17.02
CA PRO A 166 -9.81 -7.51 -16.55
C PRO A 166 -9.12 -8.69 -15.84
N SER A 167 -7.84 -8.91 -16.13
CA SER A 167 -6.99 -9.87 -15.41
C SER A 167 -6.64 -9.37 -14.00
N GLY A 168 -6.79 -8.07 -13.75
CA GLY A 168 -6.74 -7.48 -12.41
C GLY A 168 -7.37 -6.08 -12.37
N ILE A 169 -7.86 -5.68 -11.19
CA ILE A 169 -8.37 -4.33 -10.95
C ILE A 169 -7.69 -3.78 -9.69
N ARG A 170 -7.21 -2.54 -9.78
CA ARG A 170 -6.44 -1.88 -8.73
C ARG A 170 -7.04 -0.54 -8.34
N ARG A 171 -7.37 -0.40 -7.06
CA ARG A 171 -7.73 0.89 -6.48
C ARG A 171 -6.48 1.56 -5.91
N ILE A 172 -6.11 2.68 -6.50
CA ILE A 172 -4.91 3.43 -6.14
C ILE A 172 -5.22 4.52 -5.12
N ILE A 173 -6.40 5.13 -5.22
CA ILE A 173 -6.91 6.12 -4.27
C ILE A 173 -8.01 5.46 -3.44
N ASP A 174 -7.81 5.43 -2.13
CA ASP A 174 -8.91 5.16 -1.21
C ASP A 174 -9.61 6.48 -0.89
N ASP A 175 -10.85 6.64 -1.36
CA ASP A 175 -11.74 7.68 -0.87
C ASP A 175 -12.03 7.36 0.61
N VAL A 176 -11.20 7.84 1.54
CA VAL A 176 -11.41 7.64 2.98
C VAL A 176 -12.02 8.92 3.56
N PRO A 177 -13.26 8.89 4.07
CA PRO A 177 -13.75 9.95 4.95
C PRO A 177 -12.84 10.04 6.17
N ALA A 178 -12.39 11.25 6.50
CA ALA A 178 -11.38 11.54 7.53
C ALA A 178 -11.70 10.99 8.95
N ALA A 179 -12.88 10.44 9.19
CA ALA A 179 -13.29 9.84 10.46
C ALA A 179 -12.64 8.46 10.76
N ALA A 180 -12.20 7.70 9.75
CA ALA A 180 -11.73 6.32 9.97
C ALA A 180 -10.25 6.19 10.39
N VAL A 181 -9.48 7.29 10.35
CA VAL A 181 -8.04 7.25 10.64
C VAL A 181 -7.72 7.43 12.13
N GLN A 182 -8.69 7.87 12.94
CA GLN A 182 -8.48 8.10 14.38
C GLN A 182 -8.72 6.84 15.24
N ASP A 183 -9.37 5.80 14.73
CA ASP A 183 -9.84 4.65 15.54
C ASP A 183 -8.92 3.41 15.49
N MET A 184 -7.93 3.35 14.58
CA MET A 184 -7.01 2.20 14.50
C MET A 184 -5.70 2.38 15.28
N SER A 185 -5.42 3.58 15.78
CA SER A 185 -4.22 3.85 16.61
C SER A 185 -4.45 3.58 18.10
N SER A 186 -5.72 3.55 18.54
CA SER A 186 -6.16 3.36 19.92
C SER A 186 -6.45 1.89 20.29
N LEU A 187 -6.56 0.98 19.32
CA LEU A 187 -6.91 -0.43 19.54
C LEU A 187 -5.73 -1.41 19.61
N ARG A 188 -4.49 -0.95 19.78
CA ARG A 188 -3.35 -1.85 20.06
C ARG A 188 -3.12 -2.02 21.57
N PRO A 189 -3.31 -3.23 22.14
CA PRO A 189 -2.97 -3.49 23.54
C PRO A 189 -1.47 -3.27 23.78
N ALA A 190 -1.13 -2.62 24.90
CA ALA A 190 0.26 -2.35 25.29
C ALA A 190 1.15 -3.60 25.40
N GLY A 191 0.54 -4.79 25.57
CA GLY A 191 1.22 -6.09 25.63
C GLY A 191 1.69 -6.68 24.28
N LEU A 192 1.35 -6.07 23.14
CA LEU A 192 1.81 -6.48 21.80
C LEU A 192 2.97 -5.63 21.27
N ARG A 193 3.54 -4.73 22.09
CA ARG A 193 4.78 -4.00 21.76
C ARG A 193 6.03 -4.89 21.77
N GLY A 194 5.93 -6.12 22.27
CA GLY A 194 7.01 -7.10 22.29
C GLY A 194 6.60 -8.39 21.60
N SER A 195 6.52 -8.39 20.27
CA SER A 195 6.76 -9.55 19.38
C SER A 195 6.39 -9.17 17.94
N VAL A 196 7.17 -8.28 17.33
CA VAL A 196 7.38 -8.36 15.88
C VAL A 196 8.61 -9.24 15.70
N ALA A 197 8.37 -10.55 15.72
CA ALA A 197 9.40 -11.57 15.63
C ALA A 197 10.19 -11.45 14.32
N GLY A 198 11.40 -10.92 14.45
CA GLY A 198 12.47 -10.96 13.46
C GLY A 198 13.76 -10.71 14.21
N GLY A 199 14.30 -11.76 14.84
CA GLY A 199 15.37 -11.69 15.85
C GLY A 199 16.57 -10.79 15.53
N SER A 200 17.30 -10.47 16.60
CA SER A 200 18.41 -9.52 16.64
C SER A 200 19.33 -9.60 15.40
N LEU A 201 19.41 -8.52 14.62
CA LEU A 201 20.45 -8.31 13.61
C LEU A 201 21.72 -7.70 14.24
N ALA A 202 21.98 -7.95 15.52
CA ALA A 202 23.16 -7.44 16.21
C ALA A 202 24.44 -7.88 15.47
N GLY A 203 25.33 -6.92 15.20
CA GLY A 203 26.59 -7.16 14.49
C GLY A 203 26.45 -7.28 12.96
N VAL A 204 25.24 -7.21 12.40
CA VAL A 204 25.03 -7.20 10.95
C VAL A 204 25.25 -5.77 10.42
N PRO A 205 26.17 -5.54 9.45
CA PRO A 205 26.30 -4.24 8.81
C PRO A 205 24.98 -3.79 8.17
N TYR A 206 24.64 -2.51 8.28
CA TYR A 206 23.40 -1.93 7.74
C TYR A 206 22.10 -2.50 8.35
N ALA A 207 22.16 -3.11 9.55
CA ALA A 207 20.99 -3.66 10.24
C ALA A 207 19.79 -2.70 10.28
N ASP A 208 20.02 -1.42 10.57
CA ASP A 208 18.96 -0.40 10.60
C ASP A 208 18.26 -0.23 9.26
N LEU A 209 19.00 -0.31 8.14
CA LEU A 209 18.42 -0.22 6.80
C LEU A 209 17.55 -1.44 6.49
N PHE A 210 17.99 -2.65 6.88
CA PHE A 210 17.20 -3.86 6.72
C PHE A 210 15.95 -3.87 7.59
N LEU A 211 16.03 -3.38 8.83
CA LEU A 211 14.88 -3.22 9.73
C LEU A 211 13.87 -2.22 9.16
N LYS A 212 14.33 -1.05 8.73
CA LYS A 212 13.48 0.00 8.13
C LYS A 212 12.81 -0.49 6.84
N ALA A 213 13.59 -1.05 5.92
CA ALA A 213 13.06 -1.55 4.64
C ALA A 213 12.15 -2.76 4.84
N GLY A 214 12.50 -3.68 5.73
CA GLY A 214 11.66 -4.83 6.06
C GLY A 214 10.29 -4.42 6.61
N ALA A 215 10.27 -3.45 7.53
CA ALA A 215 9.02 -2.87 8.03
C ALA A 215 8.23 -2.14 6.93
N ARG A 216 8.91 -1.41 6.04
CA ARG A 216 8.30 -0.62 4.96
C ARG A 216 7.66 -1.50 3.88
N TYR A 217 8.30 -2.59 3.49
CA TYR A 217 7.88 -3.41 2.35
C TYR A 217 7.28 -4.76 2.76
N ASP A 218 7.12 -5.02 4.06
CA ASP A 218 6.61 -6.28 4.59
C ASP A 218 7.43 -7.48 4.07
N VAL A 219 8.74 -7.40 4.31
CA VAL A 219 9.77 -8.40 3.99
C VAL A 219 10.62 -8.64 5.23
N SER A 220 11.03 -9.88 5.48
CA SER A 220 11.89 -10.19 6.63
C SER A 220 13.21 -9.41 6.59
N PRO A 221 13.58 -8.64 7.63
CA PRO A 221 14.88 -7.99 7.72
C PRO A 221 16.05 -8.98 7.61
N LYS A 222 15.89 -10.19 8.15
CA LYS A 222 16.90 -11.26 8.06
C LYS A 222 17.07 -11.76 6.62
N LEU A 223 16.00 -11.82 5.85
CA LEU A 223 16.07 -12.19 4.43
C LEU A 223 16.85 -11.13 3.63
N LEU A 224 16.59 -9.85 3.87
CA LEU A 224 17.34 -8.75 3.22
C LEU A 224 18.82 -8.80 3.58
N ALA A 225 19.13 -8.98 4.86
CA ALA A 225 20.50 -9.13 5.34
C ALA A 225 21.22 -10.37 4.75
N ALA A 226 20.51 -11.48 4.59
CA ALA A 226 21.05 -12.69 3.99
C ALA A 226 21.33 -12.52 2.49
N VAL A 227 20.43 -11.86 1.76
CA VAL A 227 20.66 -11.51 0.34
C VAL A 227 21.86 -10.59 0.22
N ALA A 228 21.92 -9.48 0.97
CA ALA A 228 23.06 -8.57 0.96
C ALA A 228 24.41 -9.26 1.25
N LYS A 229 24.40 -10.24 2.16
CA LYS A 229 25.59 -11.03 2.48
C LYS A 229 26.09 -11.83 1.27
N VAL A 230 25.18 -12.48 0.54
CA VAL A 230 25.54 -13.33 -0.60
C VAL A 230 25.87 -12.51 -1.85
N GLU A 231 25.14 -11.41 -2.06
CA GLU A 231 25.32 -10.52 -3.22
C GLU A 231 26.67 -9.81 -3.18
N SER A 232 26.99 -9.17 -2.05
CA SER A 232 28.15 -8.26 -1.98
C SER A 232 29.07 -8.50 -0.79
N GLY A 233 28.71 -9.42 0.11
CA GLY A 233 29.40 -9.54 1.40
C GLY A 233 29.24 -8.30 2.28
N TYR A 234 28.16 -7.53 2.08
CA TYR A 234 27.93 -6.19 2.65
C TYR A 234 28.84 -5.09 2.10
N ASN A 235 29.37 -5.24 0.89
CA ASN A 235 30.15 -4.17 0.25
C ASN A 235 29.23 -3.27 -0.61
N PRO A 236 28.97 -2.01 -0.19
CA PRO A 236 28.09 -1.11 -0.93
C PRO A 236 28.71 -0.59 -2.24
N LYS A 237 30.00 -0.83 -2.47
CA LYS A 237 30.73 -0.43 -3.68
C LYS A 237 30.99 -1.60 -4.63
N ALA A 238 30.40 -2.77 -4.37
CA ALA A 238 30.62 -3.96 -5.20
C ALA A 238 30.11 -3.75 -6.63
N VAL A 239 30.87 -4.23 -7.61
CA VAL A 239 30.46 -4.30 -9.02
C VAL A 239 30.79 -5.68 -9.57
N SER A 240 29.80 -6.39 -10.09
CA SER A 240 30.05 -7.69 -10.72
C SER A 240 30.62 -7.55 -12.13
N LYS A 241 31.15 -8.64 -12.69
CA LYS A 241 31.63 -8.69 -14.08
C LYS A 241 30.54 -8.36 -15.11
N VAL A 242 29.28 -8.64 -14.76
CA VAL A 242 28.11 -8.39 -15.62
C VAL A 242 27.43 -7.05 -15.30
N GLY A 243 27.99 -6.26 -14.38
CA GLY A 243 27.55 -4.90 -14.09
C GLY A 243 26.50 -4.75 -12.99
N ALA A 244 26.29 -5.78 -12.16
CA ALA A 244 25.44 -5.66 -10.97
C ALA A 244 26.12 -4.77 -9.92
N GLN A 245 25.38 -3.87 -9.27
CA GLN A 245 25.95 -2.77 -8.49
C GLN A 245 25.49 -2.74 -7.03
N GLY A 246 26.45 -2.39 -6.19
CA GLY A 246 26.30 -2.04 -4.78
C GLY A 246 25.84 -3.16 -3.87
N LEU A 247 25.30 -2.76 -2.72
CA LEU A 247 25.03 -3.63 -1.56
C LEU A 247 24.13 -4.82 -1.92
N MET A 248 23.16 -4.60 -2.80
CA MET A 248 22.14 -5.58 -3.20
C MET A 248 22.32 -6.10 -4.62
N GLN A 249 23.43 -5.76 -5.29
CA GLN A 249 23.78 -6.18 -6.65
C GLN A 249 22.63 -6.03 -7.65
N LEU A 250 22.01 -4.85 -7.66
CA LEU A 250 20.98 -4.55 -8.64
C LEU A 250 21.64 -4.27 -10.00
N MET A 251 21.13 -4.88 -11.06
CA MET A 251 21.49 -4.50 -12.43
C MET A 251 21.00 -3.06 -12.70
N PRO A 252 21.72 -2.23 -13.48
CA PRO A 252 21.35 -0.81 -13.68
C PRO A 252 19.92 -0.60 -14.20
N GLY A 253 19.49 -1.44 -15.15
CA GLY A 253 18.11 -1.40 -15.66
C GLY A 253 17.08 -1.76 -14.58
N THR A 254 17.40 -2.73 -13.73
CA THR A 254 16.55 -3.14 -12.60
C THR A 254 16.51 -2.06 -11.52
N ALA A 255 17.65 -1.46 -11.17
CA ALA A 255 17.75 -0.35 -10.22
C ALA A 255 16.84 0.82 -10.65
N LYS A 256 16.97 1.27 -11.90
CA LYS A 256 16.12 2.31 -12.48
C LYS A 256 14.63 1.94 -12.42
N GLY A 257 14.28 0.69 -12.75
CA GLY A 257 12.90 0.21 -12.68
C GLY A 257 12.32 0.13 -11.26
N LEU A 258 13.18 0.06 -10.24
CA LEU A 258 12.79 0.04 -8.83
C LEU A 258 12.71 1.44 -8.21
N GLY A 259 13.24 2.46 -8.88
CA GLY A 259 13.38 3.83 -8.36
C GLY A 259 14.65 4.02 -7.54
N VAL A 260 15.71 3.27 -7.86
CA VAL A 260 17.05 3.42 -7.31
C VAL A 260 17.86 4.24 -8.29
N ASP A 261 18.13 5.49 -7.92
CA ASP A 261 18.91 6.44 -8.73
C ASP A 261 20.41 6.15 -8.59
N ASP A 262 20.84 5.76 -7.39
CA ASP A 262 22.21 5.31 -7.11
C ASP A 262 22.20 3.95 -6.41
N ALA A 263 22.63 2.90 -7.12
CA ALA A 263 22.74 1.56 -6.57
C ALA A 263 23.91 1.39 -5.58
N PHE A 264 24.85 2.34 -5.55
CA PHE A 264 25.94 2.38 -4.56
C PHE A 264 25.52 3.03 -3.25
N ASP A 265 24.39 3.74 -3.22
CA ASP A 265 23.77 4.19 -1.98
C ASP A 265 23.11 3.00 -1.26
N PRO A 266 23.56 2.64 -0.04
CA PRO A 266 23.04 1.47 0.66
C PRO A 266 21.54 1.55 0.96
N GLU A 267 21.01 2.72 1.26
CA GLU A 267 19.61 2.89 1.59
C GLU A 267 18.73 2.70 0.34
N GLN A 268 19.09 3.32 -0.78
CA GLN A 268 18.38 3.13 -2.04
C GLN A 268 18.46 1.67 -2.51
N ALA A 269 19.64 1.06 -2.48
CA ALA A 269 19.82 -0.33 -2.87
C ALA A 269 18.96 -1.29 -2.03
N VAL A 270 18.94 -1.13 -0.71
CA VAL A 270 18.16 -1.97 0.21
C VAL A 270 16.66 -1.76 0.02
N ASN A 271 16.19 -0.52 -0.15
CA ASN A 271 14.78 -0.24 -0.43
C ASN A 271 14.35 -0.83 -1.78
N GLY A 272 15.18 -0.70 -2.82
CA GLY A 272 14.92 -1.28 -4.14
C GLY A 272 14.84 -2.81 -4.09
N ALA A 273 15.81 -3.46 -3.45
CA ALA A 273 15.83 -4.90 -3.29
C ALA A 273 14.67 -5.43 -2.44
N ALA A 274 14.28 -4.71 -1.37
CA ALA A 274 13.11 -5.06 -0.57
C ALA A 274 11.82 -5.00 -1.37
N LYS A 275 11.64 -3.95 -2.19
CA LYS A 275 10.51 -3.83 -3.12
C LYS A 275 10.48 -4.97 -4.14
N MET A 276 11.64 -5.32 -4.71
CA MET A 276 11.76 -6.45 -5.63
C MET A 276 11.41 -7.77 -4.97
N LEU A 277 12.02 -8.08 -3.81
CA LEU A 277 11.76 -9.31 -3.05
C LEU A 277 10.30 -9.42 -2.63
N LYS A 278 9.64 -8.32 -2.25
CA LYS A 278 8.20 -8.34 -1.96
C LYS A 278 7.38 -8.81 -3.16
N GLY A 279 7.68 -8.27 -4.34
CA GLY A 279 7.04 -8.69 -5.60
C GLY A 279 7.23 -10.19 -5.85
N LEU A 280 8.47 -10.67 -5.74
CA LEU A 280 8.83 -12.07 -5.99
C LEU A 280 8.20 -13.03 -4.96
N LEU A 281 8.19 -12.67 -3.68
CA LEU A 281 7.52 -13.46 -2.64
C LEU A 281 6.00 -13.54 -2.87
N ASN A 282 5.40 -12.44 -3.33
CA ASN A 282 3.99 -12.42 -3.69
C ASN A 282 3.67 -13.26 -4.92
N GLU A 283 4.55 -13.26 -5.91
CA GLU A 283 4.40 -14.00 -7.17
C GLU A 283 4.59 -15.50 -6.97
N PHE A 284 5.69 -15.91 -6.34
CA PHE A 284 6.07 -17.32 -6.25
C PHE A 284 5.57 -18.02 -4.98
N LYS A 285 5.10 -17.27 -3.97
CA LYS A 285 4.63 -17.80 -2.66
C LYS A 285 5.63 -18.75 -1.97
N SER A 286 6.90 -18.66 -2.36
CA SER A 286 7.97 -19.58 -1.98
C SER A 286 9.28 -18.81 -1.92
N VAL A 287 9.92 -18.81 -0.75
CA VAL A 287 11.21 -18.14 -0.54
C VAL A 287 12.28 -18.68 -1.51
N PRO A 288 12.47 -20.00 -1.67
CA PRO A 288 13.43 -20.54 -2.65
C PRO A 288 13.21 -20.05 -4.08
N LEU A 289 11.96 -20.00 -4.54
CA LEU A 289 11.63 -19.57 -5.90
C LEU A 289 11.76 -18.05 -6.06
N ALA A 290 11.43 -17.26 -5.03
CA ALA A 290 11.68 -15.84 -5.02
C ALA A 290 13.18 -15.51 -5.07
N LEU A 291 14.01 -16.28 -4.37
CA LEU A 291 15.48 -16.15 -4.44
C LEU A 291 16.03 -16.56 -5.81
N ALA A 292 15.50 -17.64 -6.39
CA ALA A 292 15.85 -18.04 -7.75
C ALA A 292 15.47 -16.95 -8.77
N ALA A 293 14.30 -16.34 -8.62
CA ALA A 293 13.85 -15.23 -9.47
C ALA A 293 14.63 -13.94 -9.25
N TYR A 294 15.17 -13.71 -8.04
CA TYR A 294 16.05 -12.57 -7.76
C TYR A 294 17.36 -12.68 -8.55
N ASN A 295 17.95 -13.88 -8.60
CA ASN A 295 19.21 -14.13 -9.33
C ASN A 295 19.02 -14.35 -10.84
N ALA A 296 18.03 -15.14 -11.26
CA ALA A 296 17.85 -15.57 -12.65
C ALA A 296 16.73 -14.82 -13.41
N GLY A 297 15.93 -14.00 -12.71
CA GLY A 297 14.71 -13.40 -13.23
C GLY A 297 13.49 -14.33 -13.14
N GLY A 298 12.32 -13.75 -12.84
CA GLY A 298 11.07 -14.51 -12.69
C GLY A 298 10.63 -15.25 -13.96
N GLY A 299 10.93 -14.70 -15.15
CA GLY A 299 10.63 -15.38 -16.43
C GLY A 299 11.34 -16.72 -16.59
N ALA A 300 12.56 -16.87 -16.05
CA ALA A 300 13.25 -18.15 -16.05
C ALA A 300 12.58 -19.14 -15.10
N VAL A 301 12.20 -18.70 -13.90
CA VAL A 301 11.51 -19.55 -12.91
C VAL A 301 10.17 -20.07 -13.47
N HIS A 302 9.40 -19.22 -14.15
CA HIS A 302 8.16 -19.64 -14.82
C HIS A 302 8.41 -20.63 -15.95
N ARG A 303 9.39 -20.36 -16.81
CA ARG A 303 9.71 -21.24 -17.95
C ARG A 303 10.06 -22.66 -17.51
N TYR A 304 10.79 -22.80 -16.40
CA TYR A 304 11.22 -24.09 -15.88
C TYR A 304 10.29 -24.68 -14.81
N GLY A 305 9.24 -23.95 -14.39
CA GLY A 305 8.31 -24.40 -13.35
C GLY A 305 8.97 -24.61 -11.98
N GLY A 306 10.10 -23.94 -11.72
CA GLY A 306 10.94 -24.20 -10.55
C GLY A 306 12.28 -23.45 -10.60
N ILE A 307 13.23 -23.84 -9.76
CA ILE A 307 14.59 -23.28 -9.79
C ILE A 307 15.23 -23.65 -11.15
N PRO A 308 15.59 -22.67 -12.00
CA PRO A 308 16.16 -22.94 -13.32
C PRO A 308 17.45 -23.79 -13.23
N PRO A 309 17.77 -24.59 -14.25
CA PRO A 309 19.00 -25.41 -14.30
C PRO A 309 20.24 -24.57 -14.63
N PHE A 310 20.36 -23.39 -14.03
CA PHE A 310 21.54 -22.54 -14.11
C PHE A 310 22.42 -22.82 -12.90
N SER A 311 23.67 -23.24 -13.12
CA SER A 311 24.59 -23.61 -12.04
C SER A 311 24.76 -22.52 -10.99
N GLU A 312 24.75 -21.25 -11.43
CA GLU A 312 24.79 -20.10 -10.54
C GLU A 312 23.56 -20.03 -9.62
N THR A 313 22.35 -20.12 -10.18
CA THR A 313 21.09 -20.02 -9.44
C THR A 313 20.89 -21.20 -8.49
N GLN A 314 21.23 -22.42 -8.93
CA GLN A 314 21.19 -23.61 -8.09
C GLN A 314 22.17 -23.51 -6.90
N ALA A 315 23.29 -22.82 -7.06
CA ALA A 315 24.22 -22.54 -5.96
C ALA A 315 23.80 -21.33 -5.10
N TYR A 316 23.13 -20.33 -5.70
CA TYR A 316 22.74 -19.08 -5.06
C TYR A 316 21.68 -19.30 -3.97
N VAL A 317 20.58 -20.00 -4.30
CA VAL A 317 19.45 -20.23 -3.38
C VAL A 317 19.91 -20.85 -2.05
N PRO A 318 20.65 -21.99 -2.01
CA PRO A 318 21.10 -22.58 -0.75
C PRO A 318 22.11 -21.70 -0.01
N LYS A 319 22.93 -20.90 -0.69
CA LYS A 319 23.83 -19.94 -0.02
C LYS A 319 23.05 -18.89 0.76
N VAL A 320 22.01 -18.31 0.17
CA VAL A 320 21.17 -17.31 0.85
C VAL A 320 20.38 -17.96 1.99
N GLN A 321 19.84 -19.16 1.79
CA GLN A 321 19.14 -19.88 2.88
C GLN A 321 20.07 -20.21 4.04
N LYS A 322 21.33 -20.59 3.78
CA LYS A 322 22.34 -20.80 4.82
C LYS A 322 22.67 -19.50 5.56
N ALA A 323 22.83 -18.39 4.85
CA ALA A 323 23.04 -17.07 5.47
C ALA A 323 21.83 -16.64 6.31
N LEU A 324 20.61 -16.90 5.84
CA LEU A 324 19.37 -16.63 6.57
C LEU A 324 19.26 -17.46 7.85
N ALA A 325 19.58 -18.75 7.78
CA ALA A 325 19.58 -19.64 8.94
C ALA A 325 20.60 -19.19 10.01
N ALA A 326 21.77 -18.70 9.60
CA ALA A 326 22.78 -18.17 10.51
C ALA A 326 22.33 -16.90 11.25
N LEU A 327 21.41 -16.13 10.67
CA LEU A 327 20.77 -14.98 11.32
C LEU A 327 19.58 -15.37 12.21
N GLY A 328 19.13 -16.63 12.13
CA GLY A 328 17.95 -17.18 12.80
C GLY A 328 18.21 -17.92 14.11
N GLY A 329 19.46 -17.99 14.55
CA GLY A 329 19.85 -18.56 15.85
C GLY A 329 19.33 -17.78 17.05
#